data_AF-E3C9X7-F1
#
_entry.id   AF-E3C9X7-F1
#
_cell.length_a   1.000
_cell.length_b   1.000
_cell.length_c   1.000
_cell.angle_alpha   90.00
_cell.angle_beta   90.00
_cell.angle_gamma   90.00
#
_symmetry.space_group_name_H-M   'P 1'
#
loop_
_entity.id
_entity.type
_entity.pdbx_description
1 polymer ?
#
loop_
_entity_poly.entity_id
_entity_poly.type
_entity_poly.pdbx_seq_one_letter_code
_entity_poly.pdbx_strand_id
1 'polypeptide(L)'
;MSKQLEKQNTRQPLILAPQLPLAWTVSWLVMTSVAHTLGRPLATGDDVQESVLLLSAVVILANIYNLVILYQRPTVNQLRDNWAILAYALVLSCSTVLAWGQPRAILLPDKLAGWQSVFLLLNCGQAGLGIYLWQRWPWTTPVGDRDRLSLWLMPVALLVTAIIFPPVLAPFGGAARLVVLANAVALGVLLYCQWRNRDRLLAPVPARLSAGYQMILGCQLAAGLFCLVLGVPLLVWRWNGEPTGAVGACVAVSILVAELTTGVLAALQRYRLQYQYGLARKHQLRYRCLGALLLATALVSCCLLMI
;
A
#
# COMPACT_ATOMS: atom_id res chain seq x y z
N MET A 1 -22.21 6.47 -34.06
CA MET A 1 -21.37 6.70 -32.85
C MET A 1 -19.98 7.10 -33.36
N SER A 2 -19.53 8.33 -33.13
CA SER A 2 -18.36 8.89 -33.83
C SER A 2 -17.04 8.28 -33.34
N LYS A 3 -16.05 8.12 -34.23
CA LYS A 3 -14.70 7.57 -33.94
C LYS A 3 -13.98 8.29 -32.78
N GLN A 4 -14.39 9.51 -32.43
CA GLN A 4 -13.87 10.25 -31.27
C GLN A 4 -14.40 9.72 -29.93
N LEU A 5 -15.67 9.31 -29.85
CA LEU A 5 -16.23 8.65 -28.66
C LEU A 5 -15.59 7.29 -28.40
N GLU A 6 -15.19 6.57 -29.46
CA GLU A 6 -14.42 5.32 -29.36
C GLU A 6 -12.99 5.55 -28.83
N LYS A 7 -12.31 6.61 -29.30
CA LYS A 7 -10.96 6.98 -28.82
C LYS A 7 -10.96 7.58 -27.40
N GLN A 8 -12.01 8.29 -26.99
CA GLN A 8 -12.18 8.75 -25.60
C GLN A 8 -12.46 7.58 -24.64
N ASN A 9 -13.08 6.50 -25.15
CA ASN A 9 -13.47 5.32 -24.36
C ASN A 9 -12.31 4.38 -23.97
N THR A 10 -11.09 4.56 -24.48
CA THR A 10 -9.96 3.66 -24.19
C THR A 10 -9.10 4.10 -23.01
N ARG A 11 -9.28 5.33 -22.48
CA ARG A 11 -8.49 5.83 -21.35
C ARG A 11 -9.10 5.38 -20.03
N GLN A 12 -8.39 4.54 -19.29
CA GLN A 12 -8.81 4.03 -17.99
C GLN A 12 -8.13 4.82 -16.86
N PRO A 13 -8.84 5.12 -15.76
CA PRO A 13 -8.21 5.73 -14.59
C PRO A 13 -7.20 4.77 -13.94
N LEU A 14 -6.13 5.33 -13.38
CA LEU A 14 -5.07 4.65 -12.65
C LEU A 14 -5.54 4.25 -11.25
N ILE A 15 -5.69 2.96 -10.97
CA ILE A 15 -6.20 2.38 -9.71
C ILE A 15 -5.27 2.70 -8.54
N LEU A 16 -3.95 2.62 -8.78
CA LEU A 16 -2.94 2.74 -7.72
C LEU A 16 -2.56 4.20 -7.42
N ALA A 17 -2.67 5.11 -8.39
CA ALA A 17 -2.32 6.53 -8.20
C ALA A 17 -2.95 7.20 -6.96
N PRO A 18 -4.26 7.03 -6.67
CA PRO A 18 -4.87 7.61 -5.46
C PRO A 18 -4.41 6.95 -4.16
N GLN A 19 -3.76 5.79 -4.24
CA GLN A 19 -3.30 5.02 -3.08
C GLN A 19 -1.81 5.27 -2.79
N LEU A 20 -1.05 5.84 -3.73
CA LEU A 20 0.38 6.11 -3.58
C LEU A 20 0.72 7.06 -2.41
N PRO A 21 -0.02 8.17 -2.18
CA PRO A 21 0.25 9.03 -1.03
C PRO A 21 0.09 8.29 0.31
N LEU A 22 -0.94 7.46 0.42
CA LEU A 22 -1.16 6.62 1.60
C LEU A 22 -0.01 5.61 1.78
N ALA A 23 0.32 4.88 0.72
CA ALA A 23 1.43 3.93 0.72
C ALA A 23 2.75 4.59 1.14
N TRP A 24 3.04 5.79 0.62
CA TRP A 24 4.23 6.56 0.99
C TRP A 24 4.26 6.89 2.48
N THR A 25 3.21 7.54 2.99
CA THR A 25 3.17 8.00 4.39
C THR A 25 3.32 6.85 5.39
N VAL A 26 2.62 5.75 5.16
CA VAL A 26 2.69 4.57 6.04
C VAL A 26 4.05 3.88 5.90
N SER A 27 4.59 3.78 4.69
CA SER A 27 5.93 3.21 4.48
C SER A 27 7.00 4.02 5.18
N TRP A 28 6.98 5.35 5.07
CA TRP A 28 7.93 6.21 5.76
C TRP A 28 7.83 6.03 7.27
N LEU A 29 6.62 6.10 7.83
CA LEU A 29 6.37 5.95 9.26
C LEU A 29 6.83 4.59 9.81
N VAL A 30 6.62 3.51 9.06
CA VAL A 30 7.12 2.18 9.44
C VAL A 30 8.64 2.15 9.36
N MET A 31 9.23 2.67 8.29
CA MET A 31 10.69 2.67 8.10
C MET A 31 11.41 3.54 9.14
N THR A 32 10.89 4.72 9.51
CA THR A 32 11.44 5.55 10.60
C THR A 32 11.37 4.82 11.93
N SER A 33 10.25 4.16 12.22
CA SER A 33 10.08 3.36 13.43
C SER A 33 11.10 2.20 13.48
N VAL A 34 11.30 1.51 12.35
CA VAL A 34 12.30 0.45 12.21
C VAL A 34 13.72 0.99 12.44
N ALA A 35 14.08 2.09 11.78
CA ALA A 35 15.39 2.71 11.91
C ALA A 35 15.68 3.12 13.36
N HIS A 36 14.68 3.68 14.05
CA HIS A 36 14.78 3.98 15.48
C HIS A 36 15.02 2.74 16.33
N THR A 37 14.32 1.63 16.07
CA THR A 37 14.55 0.38 16.84
C THR A 37 15.91 -0.26 16.59
N LEU A 38 16.53 0.02 15.45
CA LEU A 38 17.88 -0.42 15.11
C LEU A 38 18.96 0.58 15.56
N GLY A 39 18.57 1.69 16.22
CA GLY A 39 19.51 2.71 16.69
C GLY A 39 20.10 3.59 15.59
N ARG A 40 19.49 3.62 14.40
CA ARG A 40 19.97 4.36 13.22
C ARG A 40 18.85 5.21 12.64
N PRO A 41 18.56 6.40 13.18
CA PRO A 41 17.51 7.26 12.65
C PRO A 41 17.78 7.61 11.18
N LEU A 42 16.71 7.64 10.36
CA LEU A 42 16.82 8.01 8.95
C LEU A 42 17.23 9.48 8.82
N ALA A 43 18.08 9.76 7.82
CA ALA A 43 18.46 11.13 7.51
C ALA A 43 17.26 11.91 6.94
N THR A 44 16.91 13.02 7.59
CA THR A 44 15.88 13.98 7.11
C THR A 44 16.54 15.30 6.72
N GLY A 45 17.60 15.23 5.89
CA GLY A 45 18.27 16.42 5.37
C GLY A 45 17.48 17.08 4.24
N ASP A 46 17.91 18.28 3.84
CA ASP A 46 17.24 19.07 2.81
C ASP A 46 17.20 18.33 1.45
N ASP A 47 18.28 17.61 1.09
CA ASP A 47 18.35 16.79 -0.13
C ASP A 47 17.25 15.70 -0.19
N VAL A 48 16.94 15.08 0.96
CA VAL A 48 15.88 14.06 1.07
C VAL A 48 14.52 14.72 0.91
N GLN A 49 14.33 15.90 1.50
CA GLN A 49 13.10 16.66 1.36
C GLN A 49 12.85 17.04 -0.11
N GLU A 50 13.87 17.55 -0.82
CA GLU A 50 13.76 17.90 -2.24
C GLU A 50 13.44 16.70 -3.11
N SER A 51 14.12 15.56 -2.88
CA SER A 51 13.87 14.31 -3.61
C SER A 51 12.44 13.81 -3.43
N VAL A 52 11.90 13.93 -2.21
CA VAL A 52 10.53 13.50 -1.89
C VAL A 52 9.50 14.46 -2.48
N LEU A 53 9.77 15.77 -2.51
CA LEU A 53 8.94 16.74 -3.20
C LEU A 53 8.87 16.46 -4.71
N LEU A 54 10.01 16.18 -5.36
CA LEU A 54 10.06 15.79 -6.78
C LEU A 54 9.22 14.54 -7.07
N LEU A 55 9.35 13.50 -6.23
CA LEU A 55 8.54 12.29 -6.35
C LEU A 55 7.04 12.60 -6.14
N SER A 56 6.72 13.43 -5.15
CA SER A 56 5.34 13.82 -4.84
C SER A 56 4.67 14.58 -6.01
N ALA A 57 5.42 15.39 -6.75
CA ALA A 57 4.92 16.11 -7.92
C ALA A 57 4.45 15.14 -9.02
N VAL A 58 5.19 14.06 -9.27
CA VAL A 58 4.80 13.01 -10.22
C VAL A 58 3.51 12.31 -9.77
N VAL A 59 3.38 12.03 -8.47
CA VAL A 59 2.16 11.44 -7.90
C VAL A 59 0.97 12.39 -8.02
N ILE A 60 1.15 13.68 -7.75
CA ILE A 60 0.11 14.70 -7.93
C ILE A 60 -0.33 14.76 -9.39
N LEU A 61 0.59 14.78 -10.35
CA LEU A 61 0.28 14.76 -11.77
C LEU A 61 -0.53 13.52 -12.17
N ALA A 62 -0.18 12.33 -11.66
CA ALA A 62 -0.94 11.11 -11.90
C ALA A 62 -2.37 11.18 -11.32
N ASN A 63 -2.54 11.84 -10.17
CA ASN A 63 -3.85 12.05 -9.55
C ASN A 63 -4.69 13.11 -10.29
N ILE A 64 -4.07 14.16 -10.82
CA ILE A 64 -4.72 15.14 -11.70
C ILE A 64 -5.15 14.48 -13.01
N TYR A 65 -4.30 13.64 -13.61
CA TYR A 65 -4.64 12.84 -14.78
C TYR A 65 -5.90 11.99 -14.55
N ASN A 66 -5.97 11.31 -13.41
CA ASN A 66 -7.17 10.58 -13.01
C ASN A 66 -8.40 11.49 -12.92
N LEU A 67 -8.27 12.65 -12.30
CA LEU A 67 -9.36 13.61 -12.14
C LEU A 67 -9.90 14.09 -13.49
N VAL A 68 -9.01 14.40 -14.44
CA VAL A 68 -9.38 14.79 -15.81
C VAL A 68 -10.15 13.66 -16.51
N ILE A 69 -9.67 12.41 -16.43
CA ILE A 69 -10.36 11.25 -17.02
C ILE A 69 -11.74 11.06 -16.40
N LEU A 70 -11.83 11.18 -15.07
CA LEU A 70 -13.09 11.03 -14.34
C LEU A 70 -14.10 12.12 -14.70
N TYR A 71 -13.64 13.36 -14.88
CA TYR A 71 -14.49 14.49 -15.28
C TYR A 71 -14.98 14.38 -16.73
N GLN A 72 -14.16 13.86 -17.65
CA GLN A 72 -14.52 13.69 -19.05
C GLN A 72 -15.50 12.53 -19.31
N ARG A 73 -15.94 11.83 -18.27
CA ARG A 73 -16.75 10.62 -18.38
C ARG A 73 -18.23 10.95 -18.68
N PRO A 74 -18.82 10.39 -19.76
CA PRO A 74 -20.27 10.42 -19.94
C PRO A 74 -20.92 9.41 -18.98
N THR A 75 -21.68 9.87 -17.98
CA THR A 75 -22.40 9.02 -17.03
C THR A 75 -23.91 9.24 -17.08
N VAL A 76 -24.68 8.19 -16.75
CA VAL A 76 -26.15 8.24 -16.63
C VAL A 76 -26.59 8.91 -15.30
N ASN A 77 -25.71 8.92 -14.29
CA ASN A 77 -25.95 9.52 -12.96
C ASN A 77 -24.99 10.69 -12.68
N GLN A 78 -24.98 11.69 -13.57
CA GLN A 78 -24.03 12.82 -13.52
C GLN A 78 -23.96 13.52 -12.15
N LEU A 79 -25.09 13.81 -11.52
CA LEU A 79 -25.11 14.61 -10.28
C LEU A 79 -24.35 13.96 -9.11
N ARG A 80 -24.58 12.66 -8.84
CA ARG A 80 -23.94 11.97 -7.70
C ARG A 80 -22.46 11.72 -7.90
N ASP A 81 -22.06 11.39 -9.13
CA ASP A 81 -20.65 11.17 -9.46
C ASP A 81 -19.88 12.52 -9.51
N ASN A 82 -20.53 13.62 -9.89
CA ASN A 82 -19.96 14.97 -9.82
C ASN A 82 -19.57 15.38 -8.40
N TRP A 83 -20.43 15.11 -7.40
CA TRP A 83 -20.09 15.38 -5.99
C TRP A 83 -18.88 14.55 -5.51
N ALA A 84 -18.77 13.29 -5.93
CA ALA A 84 -17.63 12.45 -5.58
C ALA A 84 -16.34 12.90 -6.27
N ILE A 85 -16.40 13.36 -7.53
CA ILE A 85 -15.27 13.94 -8.24
C ILE A 85 -14.83 15.26 -7.59
N LEU A 86 -15.78 16.11 -7.19
CA LEU A 86 -15.49 17.35 -6.50
C LEU A 86 -14.90 17.12 -5.11
N ALA A 87 -15.43 16.15 -4.35
CA ALA A 87 -14.83 15.71 -3.09
C ALA A 87 -13.40 15.19 -3.29
N TYR A 88 -13.16 14.41 -4.35
CA TYR A 88 -11.82 13.94 -4.70
C TYR A 88 -10.86 15.10 -5.04
N ALA A 89 -11.33 16.10 -5.79
CA ALA A 89 -10.58 17.32 -6.09
C ALA A 89 -10.22 18.11 -4.83
N LEU A 90 -11.18 18.22 -3.90
CA LEU A 90 -11.01 18.92 -2.64
C LEU A 90 -10.00 18.20 -1.74
N VAL A 91 -10.12 16.88 -1.58
CA VAL A 91 -9.17 16.07 -0.82
C VAL A 91 -7.76 16.15 -1.42
N LEU A 92 -7.63 16.08 -2.75
CA LEU A 92 -6.35 16.22 -3.45
C LEU A 92 -5.74 17.62 -3.21
N SER A 93 -6.55 18.66 -3.28
CA SER A 93 -6.10 20.04 -2.99
C SER A 93 -5.65 20.19 -1.54
N CYS A 94 -6.45 19.74 -0.58
CA CYS A 94 -6.11 19.83 0.85
C CYS A 94 -4.85 19.04 1.19
N SER A 95 -4.72 17.81 0.68
CA SER A 95 -3.52 16.99 0.88
C SER A 95 -2.28 17.63 0.26
N THR A 96 -2.40 18.21 -0.94
CA THR A 96 -1.28 18.92 -1.60
C THR A 96 -0.85 20.14 -0.79
N VAL A 97 -1.80 20.98 -0.35
CA VAL A 97 -1.49 22.17 0.46
C VAL A 97 -0.81 21.80 1.78
N LEU A 98 -1.29 20.76 2.47
CA LEU A 98 -0.68 20.26 3.69
C LEU A 98 0.75 19.74 3.44
N ALA A 99 0.93 18.93 2.41
CA ALA A 99 2.22 18.35 2.05
C ALA A 99 3.26 19.41 1.67
N TRP A 100 2.86 20.47 0.95
CA TRP A 100 3.77 21.52 0.48
C TRP A 100 3.97 22.64 1.49
N GLY A 101 3.03 22.86 2.41
CA GLY A 101 3.16 23.87 3.46
C GLY A 101 4.25 23.52 4.49
N GLN A 102 4.37 22.24 4.86
CA GLN A 102 5.42 21.74 5.77
C GLN A 102 5.88 20.33 5.36
N PRO A 103 6.68 20.21 4.26
CA PRO A 103 7.01 18.92 3.67
C PRO A 103 7.75 17.99 4.63
N ARG A 104 8.70 18.50 5.41
CA ARG A 104 9.42 17.69 6.40
C ARG A 104 8.49 17.10 7.46
N ALA A 105 7.54 17.87 7.97
CA ALA A 105 6.66 17.41 9.05
C ALA A 105 5.59 16.43 8.55
N ILE A 106 5.12 16.59 7.31
CA ILE A 106 3.96 15.87 6.77
C ILE A 106 4.36 14.68 5.90
N LEU A 107 5.34 14.85 5.01
CA LEU A 107 5.78 13.79 4.09
C LEU A 107 6.79 12.85 4.73
N LEU A 108 7.50 13.31 5.76
CA LEU A 108 8.51 12.55 6.49
C LEU A 108 8.17 12.43 7.99
N PRO A 109 7.03 11.80 8.34
CA PRO A 109 6.59 11.73 9.73
C PRO A 109 7.46 10.77 10.57
N ASP A 110 8.02 11.29 11.67
CA ASP A 110 8.69 10.45 12.68
C ASP A 110 7.67 9.80 13.64
N LYS A 111 6.50 10.42 13.78
CA LYS A 111 5.38 9.94 14.62
C LYS A 111 4.04 10.39 14.06
N LEU A 112 2.98 9.66 14.43
CA LEU A 112 1.60 10.10 14.22
C LEU A 112 1.23 11.18 15.24
N ALA A 113 1.40 12.44 14.86
CA ALA A 113 0.86 13.60 15.59
C ALA A 113 -0.35 14.21 14.85
N GLY A 114 -0.86 15.33 15.33
CA GLY A 114 -2.15 15.90 14.89
C GLY A 114 -2.26 16.07 13.37
N TRP A 115 -1.37 16.87 12.76
CA TRP A 115 -1.44 17.15 11.33
C TRP A 115 -1.10 15.94 10.45
N GLN A 116 -0.20 15.06 10.90
CA GLN A 116 0.09 13.79 10.22
C GLN A 116 -1.15 12.88 10.20
N SER A 117 -1.93 12.87 11.27
CA SER A 117 -3.18 12.10 11.36
C SER A 117 -4.24 12.65 10.40
N VAL A 118 -4.36 13.98 10.30
CA VAL A 118 -5.23 14.64 9.30
C VAL A 118 -4.79 14.26 7.89
N PHE A 119 -3.49 14.32 7.60
CA PHE A 119 -2.95 13.94 6.30
C PHE A 119 -3.18 12.46 5.96
N LEU A 120 -3.02 11.55 6.94
CA LEU A 120 -3.32 10.13 6.79
C LEU A 120 -4.81 9.90 6.45
N LEU A 121 -5.72 10.59 7.15
CA LEU A 121 -7.16 10.51 6.89
C LEU A 121 -7.54 11.05 5.50
N LEU A 122 -6.92 12.16 5.07
CA LEU A 122 -7.10 12.69 3.73
C LEU A 122 -6.62 11.69 2.67
N ASN A 123 -5.45 11.06 2.87
CA ASN A 123 -4.93 10.05 1.94
C ASN A 123 -5.80 8.78 1.91
N CYS A 124 -6.38 8.38 3.05
CA CYS A 124 -7.38 7.31 3.10
C CYS A 124 -8.65 7.69 2.32
N GLY A 125 -9.12 8.93 2.48
CA GLY A 125 -10.23 9.49 1.72
C GLY A 125 -9.96 9.50 0.22
N GLN A 126 -8.75 9.90 -0.19
CA GLN A 126 -8.31 9.90 -1.58
C GLN A 126 -8.28 8.48 -2.16
N ALA A 127 -7.68 7.53 -1.45
CA ALA A 127 -7.65 6.13 -1.84
C ALA A 127 -9.06 5.55 -1.98
N GLY A 128 -9.93 5.81 -1.00
CA GLY A 128 -11.32 5.33 -0.99
C GLY A 128 -12.18 5.91 -2.11
N LEU A 129 -12.11 7.23 -2.32
CA LEU A 129 -12.79 7.91 -3.42
C LEU A 129 -12.28 7.41 -4.78
N GLY A 130 -10.96 7.21 -4.92
CA GLY A 130 -10.35 6.64 -6.12
C GLY A 130 -10.87 5.23 -6.44
N ILE A 131 -10.95 4.34 -5.43
CA ILE A 131 -11.51 3.00 -5.59
C ILE A 131 -13.00 3.06 -5.94
N TYR A 132 -13.78 3.90 -5.24
CA TYR A 132 -15.21 4.07 -5.47
C TYR A 132 -15.49 4.53 -6.91
N LEU A 133 -14.79 5.55 -7.39
CA LEU A 133 -14.94 6.09 -8.74
C LEU A 133 -14.50 5.06 -9.80
N TRP A 134 -13.46 4.27 -9.53
CA TRP A 134 -13.03 3.17 -10.40
C TRP A 134 -14.07 2.05 -10.49
N GLN A 135 -14.64 1.62 -9.35
CA GLN A 135 -15.65 0.56 -9.30
C GLN A 135 -16.92 0.92 -10.07
N ARG A 136 -17.22 2.21 -10.18
CA ARG A 136 -18.35 2.70 -10.95
C ARG A 136 -18.06 2.86 -12.44
N TRP A 137 -16.84 2.65 -12.92
CA TRP A 137 -16.47 2.87 -14.33
C TRP A 137 -17.28 1.94 -15.27
N PRO A 138 -17.74 2.39 -16.46
CA PRO A 138 -18.76 1.69 -17.24
C PRO A 138 -18.30 0.30 -17.74
N TRP A 139 -16.98 0.13 -17.85
CA TRP A 139 -16.34 -1.09 -18.33
C TRP A 139 -15.87 -2.02 -17.18
N THR A 140 -16.02 -1.61 -15.92
CA THR A 140 -15.57 -2.38 -14.75
C THR A 140 -16.65 -3.27 -14.14
N THR A 141 -17.89 -3.20 -14.61
CA THR A 141 -18.89 -4.24 -14.32
C THR A 141 -18.74 -5.42 -15.27
N PRO A 142 -18.17 -6.54 -14.79
CA PRO A 142 -18.79 -7.82 -15.11
C PRO A 142 -18.80 -8.73 -13.89
N VAL A 143 -20.01 -9.14 -13.42
CA VAL A 143 -20.48 -10.49 -13.02
C VAL A 143 -19.53 -11.48 -12.27
N GLY A 144 -18.32 -11.09 -11.89
CA GLY A 144 -17.24 -11.98 -11.41
C GLY A 144 -16.26 -11.30 -10.45
N ASP A 145 -16.71 -10.28 -9.72
CA ASP A 145 -15.89 -9.60 -8.69
C ASP A 145 -15.67 -10.48 -7.43
N ARG A 146 -16.35 -11.63 -7.34
CA ARG A 146 -16.18 -12.62 -6.26
C ARG A 146 -14.81 -13.30 -6.26
N ASP A 147 -14.20 -13.46 -7.44
CA ASP A 147 -12.97 -14.24 -7.64
C ASP A 147 -11.69 -13.37 -7.66
N ARG A 148 -11.82 -12.05 -7.53
CA ARG A 148 -10.70 -11.10 -7.57
C ARG A 148 -10.36 -10.59 -6.18
N LEU A 149 -9.12 -10.15 -6.00
CA LEU A 149 -8.69 -9.48 -4.78
C LEU A 149 -9.45 -8.16 -4.58
N SER A 150 -9.78 -7.85 -3.33
CA SER A 150 -10.43 -6.57 -2.99
C SER A 150 -9.44 -5.41 -3.14
N LEU A 151 -9.86 -4.32 -3.80
CA LEU A 151 -9.08 -3.07 -3.83
C LEU A 151 -9.01 -2.40 -2.47
N TRP A 152 -10.01 -2.63 -1.62
CA TRP A 152 -10.09 -2.03 -0.28
C TRP A 152 -9.11 -2.64 0.71
N LEU A 153 -8.52 -3.80 0.41
CA LEU A 153 -7.64 -4.48 1.35
C LEU A 153 -6.38 -3.66 1.64
N MET A 154 -5.74 -3.09 0.61
CA MET A 154 -4.51 -2.31 0.78
C MET A 154 -4.72 -1.06 1.64
N PRO A 155 -5.66 -0.13 1.33
CA PRO A 155 -5.80 1.09 2.14
C PRO A 155 -6.25 0.81 3.58
N VAL A 156 -7.10 -0.21 3.79
CA VAL A 156 -7.52 -0.59 5.14
C VAL A 156 -6.35 -1.18 5.93
N ALA A 157 -5.57 -2.08 5.32
CA ALA A 157 -4.44 -2.69 5.98
C ALA A 157 -3.35 -1.65 6.31
N LEU A 158 -3.02 -0.76 5.36
CA LEU A 158 -2.08 0.34 5.60
C LEU A 158 -2.52 1.26 6.74
N LEU A 159 -3.82 1.57 6.84
CA LEU A 159 -4.36 2.38 7.94
C LEU A 159 -4.18 1.67 9.29
N VAL A 160 -4.50 0.37 9.34
CA VAL A 160 -4.31 -0.45 10.54
C VAL A 160 -2.83 -0.49 10.94
N THR A 161 -1.94 -0.73 9.98
CA THR A 161 -0.49 -0.78 10.18
C THR A 161 0.08 0.55 10.68
N ALA A 162 -0.39 1.67 10.13
CA ALA A 162 0.01 3.00 10.59
C ALA A 162 -0.33 3.24 12.07
N ILE A 163 -1.51 2.84 12.52
CA ILE A 163 -1.99 3.09 13.90
C ILE A 163 -1.29 2.18 14.90
N ILE A 164 -1.03 0.93 14.50
CA ILE A 164 -0.76 -0.17 15.44
C ILE A 164 0.73 -0.46 15.59
N PHE A 165 1.51 -0.28 14.52
CA PHE A 165 2.92 -0.72 14.49
C PHE A 165 3.92 0.26 15.12
N PRO A 166 3.85 1.59 14.87
CA PRO A 166 4.71 2.56 15.54
C PRO A 166 4.71 2.45 17.07
N PRO A 167 3.56 2.26 17.75
CA PRO A 167 3.55 2.12 19.20
C PRO A 167 4.08 0.78 19.72
N VAL A 168 4.19 -0.27 18.89
CA VAL A 168 4.84 -1.53 19.30
C VAL A 168 6.35 -1.46 19.21
N LEU A 169 6.88 -0.63 18.32
CA LEU A 169 8.32 -0.47 18.14
C LEU A 169 8.94 0.47 19.20
N ALA A 170 8.18 1.43 19.72
CA ALA A 170 8.64 2.30 20.80
C ALA A 170 8.48 1.63 22.20
N PRO A 171 9.42 1.86 23.15
CA PRO A 171 9.28 1.40 24.52
C PRO A 171 8.17 2.19 25.23
N PHE A 172 7.17 1.52 25.79
CA PHE A 172 6.14 2.16 26.60
C PHE A 172 6.13 1.63 28.03
N GLY A 173 5.77 2.50 28.97
CA GLY A 173 5.52 2.18 30.39
C GLY A 173 4.25 1.35 30.60
N GLY A 174 3.51 1.60 31.69
CA GLY A 174 2.45 0.70 32.22
C GLY A 174 1.33 0.22 31.25
N ALA A 175 1.15 0.85 30.08
CA ALA A 175 0.16 0.45 29.07
C ALA A 175 0.71 -0.52 27.98
N ALA A 176 1.98 -0.93 28.04
CA ALA A 176 2.62 -1.76 27.02
C ALA A 176 1.86 -3.05 26.69
N ARG A 177 1.30 -3.73 27.70
CA ARG A 177 0.57 -5.00 27.51
C ARG A 177 -0.71 -4.84 26.69
N LEU A 178 -1.43 -3.73 26.86
CA LEU A 178 -2.64 -3.44 26.08
C LEU A 178 -2.29 -3.17 24.61
N VAL A 179 -1.20 -2.45 24.36
CA VAL A 179 -0.70 -2.17 23.01
C VAL A 179 -0.24 -3.45 22.30
N VAL A 180 0.47 -4.34 23.02
CA VAL A 180 0.86 -5.67 22.50
C VAL A 180 -0.36 -6.52 22.18
N LEU A 181 -1.38 -6.52 23.05
CA LEU A 181 -2.61 -7.29 22.81
C LEU A 181 -3.40 -6.77 21.60
N ALA A 182 -3.52 -5.44 21.46
CA ALA A 182 -4.13 -4.83 20.27
C ALA A 182 -3.37 -5.19 18.99
N ASN A 183 -2.04 -5.23 19.04
CA ASN A 183 -1.19 -5.66 17.94
C ASN A 183 -1.36 -7.13 17.59
N ALA A 184 -1.46 -8.00 18.60
CA ALA A 184 -1.71 -9.42 18.38
C ALA A 184 -3.04 -9.65 17.66
N VAL A 185 -4.10 -8.95 18.08
CA VAL A 185 -5.41 -9.00 17.43
C VAL A 185 -5.31 -8.49 15.99
N ALA A 186 -4.68 -7.34 15.77
CA ALA A 186 -4.55 -6.76 14.45
C ALA A 186 -3.73 -7.62 13.48
N LEU A 187 -2.58 -8.14 13.92
CA LEU A 187 -1.77 -9.06 13.14
C LEU A 187 -2.56 -10.33 12.81
N GLY A 188 -3.30 -10.88 13.78
CA GLY A 188 -4.19 -12.03 13.57
C GLY A 188 -5.27 -11.75 12.53
N VAL A 189 -5.92 -10.58 12.59
CA VAL A 189 -6.93 -10.15 11.60
C VAL A 189 -6.31 -9.97 10.22
N LEU A 190 -5.13 -9.34 10.11
CA LEU A 190 -4.42 -9.16 8.84
C LEU A 190 -4.03 -10.51 8.22
N LEU A 191 -3.44 -11.42 9.01
CA LEU A 191 -3.08 -12.76 8.56
C LEU A 191 -4.31 -13.56 8.15
N TYR A 192 -5.41 -13.47 8.90
CA TYR A 192 -6.68 -14.09 8.54
C TYR A 192 -7.25 -13.54 7.23
N CYS A 193 -7.20 -12.23 7.02
CA CYS A 193 -7.64 -11.61 5.77
C CYS A 193 -6.78 -12.05 4.59
N GLN A 194 -5.46 -12.17 4.77
CA GLN A 194 -4.55 -12.68 3.75
C GLN A 194 -4.83 -14.16 3.44
N TRP A 195 -5.03 -14.98 4.47
CA TRP A 195 -5.39 -16.39 4.32
C TRP A 195 -6.71 -16.58 3.58
N ARG A 196 -7.75 -15.83 3.95
CA ARG A 196 -9.06 -15.87 3.27
C ARG A 196 -8.98 -15.46 1.80
N ASN A 197 -8.00 -14.62 1.43
CA ASN A 197 -7.78 -14.19 0.06
C ASN A 197 -6.79 -15.08 -0.72
N ARG A 198 -6.29 -16.19 -0.14
CA ARG A 198 -5.33 -17.10 -0.80
C ARG A 198 -5.82 -17.61 -2.16
N ASP A 199 -7.10 -17.98 -2.25
CA ASP A 199 -7.65 -18.55 -3.47
C ASP A 199 -7.78 -17.48 -4.56
N ARG A 200 -8.02 -16.22 -4.15
CA ARG A 200 -8.08 -15.04 -5.03
C ARG A 200 -6.68 -14.58 -5.48
N LEU A 201 -5.65 -14.79 -4.67
CA LEU A 201 -4.25 -14.58 -5.06
C LEU A 201 -3.82 -15.57 -6.16
N LEU A 202 -4.38 -16.78 -6.15
CA LEU A 202 -4.05 -17.85 -7.07
C LEU A 202 -5.07 -18.01 -8.21
N ALA A 203 -6.08 -17.15 -8.27
CA ALA A 203 -7.16 -17.22 -9.27
C ALA A 203 -6.61 -17.24 -10.71
N PRO A 204 -7.25 -17.99 -11.63
CA PRO A 204 -6.81 -18.13 -13.02
C PRO A 204 -7.15 -16.87 -13.84
N VAL A 205 -6.42 -15.77 -13.59
CA VAL A 205 -6.58 -14.48 -14.26
C VAL A 205 -5.48 -14.30 -15.34
N PRO A 206 -5.76 -13.66 -16.49
CA PRO A 206 -4.76 -13.35 -17.52
C PRO A 206 -3.43 -12.80 -17.00
N ALA A 207 -3.48 -11.92 -15.99
CA ALA A 207 -2.30 -11.31 -15.38
C ALA A 207 -1.33 -12.33 -14.74
N ARG A 208 -1.84 -13.49 -14.30
CA ARG A 208 -1.04 -14.58 -13.71
C ARG A 208 -0.02 -15.16 -14.70
N LEU A 209 -0.24 -14.97 -16.00
CA LEU A 209 0.72 -15.41 -17.01
C LEU A 209 1.94 -14.49 -17.13
N SER A 210 1.92 -13.32 -16.51
CA SER A 210 3.06 -12.40 -16.53
C SER A 210 4.11 -12.77 -15.49
N ALA A 211 5.40 -12.62 -15.85
CA ALA A 211 6.51 -12.77 -14.92
C ALA A 211 6.40 -11.80 -13.73
N GLY A 212 6.04 -10.54 -13.98
CA GLY A 212 5.87 -9.53 -12.93
C GLY A 212 4.83 -9.92 -11.87
N TYR A 213 3.67 -10.45 -12.29
CA TYR A 213 2.67 -10.94 -11.35
C TYR A 213 3.20 -12.09 -10.49
N GLN A 214 3.90 -13.06 -11.09
CA GLN A 214 4.46 -14.20 -10.34
C GLN A 214 5.56 -13.78 -9.37
N MET A 215 6.38 -12.80 -9.74
CA MET A 215 7.41 -12.24 -8.87
C MET A 215 6.80 -11.51 -7.67
N ILE A 216 5.83 -10.63 -7.91
CA ILE A 216 5.11 -9.91 -6.83
C ILE A 216 4.36 -10.88 -5.92
N LEU A 217 3.74 -11.92 -6.50
CA LEU A 217 3.11 -13.00 -5.73
C LEU A 217 4.14 -13.75 -4.86
N GLY A 218 5.35 -13.98 -5.37
CA GLY A 218 6.46 -14.54 -4.58
C GLY A 218 6.81 -13.68 -3.37
N CYS A 219 6.94 -12.36 -3.56
CA CYS A 219 7.16 -11.41 -2.47
C CYS A 219 6.01 -11.46 -1.44
N GLN A 220 4.75 -11.42 -1.89
CA GLN A 220 3.57 -11.49 -1.04
C GLN A 220 3.57 -12.73 -0.13
N LEU A 221 3.82 -13.91 -0.73
CA LEU A 221 3.79 -15.18 -0.01
C LEU A 221 4.94 -15.28 0.99
N ALA A 222 6.15 -14.87 0.59
CA ALA A 222 7.30 -14.83 1.50
C ALA A 222 7.06 -13.85 2.66
N ALA A 223 6.52 -12.66 2.38
CA ALA A 223 6.19 -11.66 3.39
C ALA A 223 5.16 -12.20 4.39
N GLY A 224 4.10 -12.85 3.91
CA GLY A 224 3.10 -13.50 4.77
C GLY A 224 3.71 -14.59 5.65
N LEU A 225 4.64 -15.39 5.12
CA LEU A 225 5.35 -16.42 5.87
C LEU A 225 6.26 -15.82 6.95
N PHE A 226 7.01 -14.76 6.64
CA PHE A 226 7.81 -14.05 7.64
C PHE A 226 6.95 -13.42 8.73
N CYS A 227 5.81 -12.82 8.40
CA CYS A 227 4.87 -12.30 9.40
C CYS A 227 4.36 -13.40 10.34
N LEU A 228 4.08 -14.59 9.80
CA LEU A 228 3.59 -15.72 10.59
C LEU A 228 4.68 -16.30 11.50
N VAL A 229 5.90 -16.48 10.98
CA VAL A 229 7.02 -17.10 11.73
C VAL A 229 7.62 -16.14 12.76
N LEU A 230 7.81 -14.87 12.39
CA LEU A 230 8.48 -13.88 13.24
C LEU A 230 7.52 -13.03 14.07
N GLY A 231 6.23 -13.00 13.72
CA GLY A 231 5.22 -12.22 14.44
C GLY A 231 4.95 -12.71 15.86
N VAL A 232 4.94 -14.02 16.09
CA VAL A 232 4.75 -14.57 17.45
C VAL A 232 5.96 -14.26 18.35
N PRO A 233 7.22 -14.55 17.94
CA PRO A 233 8.39 -14.13 18.69
C PRO A 233 8.41 -12.63 19.03
N LEU A 234 8.06 -11.77 18.06
CA LEU A 234 7.95 -10.33 18.26
C LEU A 234 7.01 -9.97 19.42
N LEU A 235 5.80 -10.55 19.43
CA LEU A 235 4.79 -10.27 20.45
C LEU A 235 5.23 -10.78 21.83
N VAL A 236 5.87 -11.95 21.89
CA VAL A 236 6.38 -12.54 23.14
C VAL A 236 7.50 -11.67 23.73
N TRP A 237 8.48 -11.27 22.91
CA TRP A 237 9.55 -10.39 23.37
C TRP A 237 9.01 -9.05 23.87
N ARG A 238 8.08 -8.44 23.13
CA ARG A 238 7.45 -7.20 23.59
C ARG A 238 6.60 -7.37 24.84
N TRP A 239 5.93 -8.51 25.01
CA TRP A 239 5.20 -8.82 26.24
C TRP A 239 6.13 -8.89 27.46
N ASN A 240 7.33 -9.42 27.27
CA ASN A 240 8.38 -9.52 28.30
C ASN A 240 9.18 -8.22 28.49
N GLY A 241 8.91 -7.18 27.69
CA GLY A 241 9.65 -5.92 27.73
C GLY A 241 11.05 -5.99 27.10
N GLU A 242 11.33 -7.03 26.31
CA GLU A 242 12.60 -7.20 25.62
C GLU A 242 12.69 -6.33 24.36
N PRO A 243 13.91 -5.87 24.00
CA PRO A 243 14.14 -5.14 22.76
C PRO A 243 13.90 -6.05 21.56
N THR A 244 13.20 -5.56 20.53
CA THR A 244 12.85 -6.39 19.37
C THR A 244 13.92 -6.48 18.30
N GLY A 245 14.81 -5.49 18.25
CA GLY A 245 15.91 -5.40 17.29
C GLY A 245 15.49 -5.76 15.85
N ALA A 246 16.29 -6.62 15.22
CA ALA A 246 16.10 -7.05 13.84
C ALA A 246 14.80 -7.83 13.58
N VAL A 247 14.27 -8.57 14.56
CA VAL A 247 13.02 -9.34 14.36
C VAL A 247 11.82 -8.41 14.23
N GLY A 248 11.75 -7.36 15.06
CA GLY A 248 10.74 -6.33 14.93
C GLY A 248 10.80 -5.62 13.58
N ALA A 249 12.02 -5.30 13.12
CA ALA A 249 12.25 -4.71 11.80
C ALA A 249 11.74 -5.62 10.66
N CYS A 250 12.12 -6.91 10.69
CA CYS A 250 11.70 -7.87 9.68
C CYS A 250 10.18 -8.03 9.60
N VAL A 251 9.49 -8.09 10.74
CA VAL A 251 8.03 -8.19 10.76
C VAL A 251 7.39 -6.92 10.20
N ALA A 252 7.87 -5.74 10.60
CA ALA A 252 7.37 -4.44 10.12
C ALA A 252 7.41 -4.35 8.59
N VAL A 253 8.59 -4.63 8.02
CA VAL A 253 8.84 -4.57 6.58
C VAL A 253 8.04 -5.66 5.87
N SER A 254 7.91 -6.85 6.46
CA SER A 254 7.11 -7.93 5.87
C SER A 254 5.62 -7.59 5.80
N ILE A 255 5.05 -6.98 6.84
CA ILE A 255 3.64 -6.52 6.82
C ILE A 255 3.46 -5.50 5.69
N LEU A 256 4.33 -4.49 5.63
CA LEU A 256 4.28 -3.46 4.61
C LEU A 256 4.35 -4.04 3.19
N VAL A 257 5.29 -4.95 2.94
CA VAL A 257 5.44 -5.63 1.64
C VAL A 257 4.18 -6.42 1.33
N ALA A 258 3.64 -7.18 2.28
CA ALA A 258 2.41 -7.96 2.08
C ALA A 258 1.21 -7.06 1.76
N GLU A 259 1.11 -5.86 2.31
CA GLU A 259 0.00 -4.94 2.04
C GLU A 259 0.12 -4.30 0.65
N LEU A 260 1.29 -3.75 0.35
CA LEU A 260 1.57 -3.10 -0.93
C LEU A 260 1.46 -4.09 -2.10
N THR A 261 2.04 -5.28 -1.95
CA THR A 261 1.98 -6.29 -3.02
C THR A 261 0.56 -6.81 -3.24
N THR A 262 -0.30 -6.84 -2.21
CA THR A 262 -1.71 -7.20 -2.39
C THR A 262 -2.45 -6.16 -3.24
N GLY A 263 -2.24 -4.86 -2.97
CA GLY A 263 -2.85 -3.79 -3.76
C GLY A 263 -2.40 -3.81 -5.22
N VAL A 264 -1.10 -4.03 -5.46
CA VAL A 264 -0.56 -4.15 -6.82
C VAL A 264 -1.14 -5.36 -7.55
N LEU A 265 -1.20 -6.54 -6.91
CA LEU A 265 -1.81 -7.73 -7.51
C LEU A 265 -3.29 -7.50 -7.83
N ALA A 266 -4.03 -6.83 -6.93
CA ALA A 266 -5.44 -6.48 -7.14
C ALA A 266 -5.65 -5.52 -8.33
N ALA A 267 -4.73 -4.58 -8.55
CA ALA A 267 -4.74 -3.71 -9.72
C ALA A 267 -4.38 -4.46 -11.01
N LEU A 268 -3.34 -5.30 -10.99
CA LEU A 268 -2.92 -6.11 -12.14
C LEU A 268 -4.03 -7.06 -12.61
N GLN A 269 -4.77 -7.68 -11.68
CA GLN A 269 -5.92 -8.53 -12.01
C GLN A 269 -7.01 -7.77 -12.78
N ARG A 270 -7.22 -6.49 -12.46
CA ARG A 270 -8.26 -5.64 -13.07
C ARG A 270 -7.86 -5.09 -14.42
N TYR A 271 -6.61 -4.66 -14.58
CA TYR A 271 -6.08 -4.25 -15.88
C TYR A 271 -5.87 -5.41 -16.84
N ARG A 272 -5.96 -6.66 -16.37
CA ARG A 272 -5.66 -7.87 -17.16
C ARG A 272 -4.30 -7.77 -17.86
N LEU A 273 -3.34 -7.11 -17.22
CA LEU A 273 -2.01 -6.81 -17.78
C LEU A 273 -1.29 -8.12 -18.11
N GLN A 274 -1.31 -8.51 -19.37
CA GLN A 274 -0.43 -9.52 -19.95
C GLN A 274 0.76 -8.78 -20.54
N TYR A 275 1.86 -8.67 -19.78
CA TYR A 275 3.11 -8.16 -20.34
C TYR A 275 3.55 -9.06 -21.50
N GLN A 276 3.53 -8.51 -22.72
CA GLN A 276 3.82 -9.23 -23.96
C GLN A 276 5.26 -9.79 -24.00
N TYR A 277 6.19 -9.23 -23.21
CA TYR A 277 7.62 -9.58 -23.21
C TYR A 277 8.05 -10.57 -22.11
N GLY A 278 7.11 -11.23 -21.40
CA GLY A 278 7.47 -12.07 -20.26
C GLY A 278 6.40 -13.08 -19.87
N LEU A 279 5.97 -13.92 -20.82
CA LEU A 279 5.02 -15.00 -20.56
C LEU A 279 5.68 -16.08 -19.69
N ALA A 280 5.39 -16.07 -18.39
CA ALA A 280 5.86 -17.04 -17.41
C ALA A 280 5.20 -18.43 -17.55
N ARG A 281 4.51 -18.73 -18.68
CA ARG A 281 3.70 -19.94 -18.87
C ARG A 281 4.41 -21.24 -18.46
N LYS A 282 5.69 -21.38 -18.79
CA LYS A 282 6.49 -22.59 -18.49
C LYS A 282 7.30 -22.50 -17.18
N HIS A 283 7.50 -21.30 -16.61
CA HIS A 283 8.46 -21.08 -15.51
C HIS A 283 7.89 -20.24 -14.35
N GLN A 284 6.58 -20.32 -14.10
CA GLN A 284 5.91 -19.54 -13.05
C GLN A 284 6.59 -19.65 -11.68
N LEU A 285 7.03 -20.85 -11.31
CA LEU A 285 7.66 -21.12 -10.02
C LEU A 285 9.03 -20.44 -9.89
N ARG A 286 9.81 -20.35 -10.97
CA ARG A 286 11.12 -19.65 -10.97
C ARG A 286 10.94 -18.16 -10.65
N TYR A 287 9.93 -17.52 -11.24
CA TYR A 287 9.63 -16.11 -10.96
C TYR A 287 9.09 -15.90 -9.54
N ARG A 288 8.30 -16.85 -8.99
CA ARG A 288 7.89 -16.79 -7.58
C ARG A 288 9.09 -16.91 -6.64
N CYS A 289 9.99 -17.85 -6.90
CA CYS A 289 11.22 -18.01 -6.12
C CYS A 289 12.11 -16.77 -6.23
N LEU A 290 12.23 -16.17 -7.41
CA LEU A 290 12.94 -14.91 -7.60
C LEU A 290 12.34 -13.79 -6.73
N GLY A 291 11.01 -13.65 -6.68
CA GLY A 291 10.34 -12.68 -5.82
C GLY A 291 10.58 -12.94 -4.33
N ALA A 292 10.48 -14.20 -3.90
CA ALA A 292 10.78 -14.59 -2.52
C ALA A 292 12.24 -14.30 -2.14
N LEU A 293 13.19 -14.57 -3.05
CA LEU A 293 14.60 -14.25 -2.88
C LEU A 293 14.83 -12.74 -2.79
N LEU A 294 14.19 -11.94 -3.66
CA LEU A 294 14.28 -10.48 -3.62
C LEU A 294 13.83 -9.92 -2.27
N LEU A 295 12.71 -10.43 -1.73
CA LEU A 295 12.26 -10.04 -0.39
C LEU A 295 13.26 -10.48 0.69
N ALA A 296 13.75 -11.72 0.66
CA ALA A 296 14.73 -12.20 1.62
C ALA A 296 16.00 -11.34 1.59
N THR A 297 16.51 -11.01 0.40
CA THR A 297 17.65 -10.10 0.25
C THR A 297 17.34 -8.72 0.78
N ALA A 298 16.14 -8.17 0.52
CA ALA A 298 15.75 -6.86 1.03
C ALA A 298 15.67 -6.84 2.57
N LEU A 299 15.10 -7.88 3.19
CA LEU A 299 15.05 -8.02 4.65
C LEU A 299 16.45 -8.14 5.25
N VAL A 300 17.30 -8.99 4.66
CA VAL A 300 18.70 -9.16 5.09
C VAL A 300 19.47 -7.85 4.93
N SER A 301 19.32 -7.15 3.82
CA SER A 301 19.93 -5.84 3.60
C SER A 301 19.41 -4.79 4.57
N CYS A 302 18.10 -4.76 4.86
CA CYS A 302 17.53 -3.87 5.87
C CYS A 302 18.12 -4.15 7.26
N CYS A 303 18.38 -5.41 7.61
CA CYS A 303 19.04 -5.74 8.87
C CYS A 303 20.54 -5.41 8.84
N LEU A 304 21.28 -5.79 7.79
CA LEU A 304 22.73 -5.66 7.71
C LEU A 304 23.21 -4.23 7.45
N LEU A 305 22.58 -3.49 6.54
CA LEU A 305 22.93 -2.08 6.28
C LEU A 305 22.54 -1.16 7.46
N MET A 306 21.69 -1.66 8.37
CA MET A 306 21.34 -0.98 9.61
C MET A 306 22.04 -1.57 10.87
N ILE A 307 23.00 -2.50 10.71
CA ILE A 307 23.96 -2.97 11.74
C ILE A 307 25.35 -2.40 11.47
#